data_AF-A0A167SI33-F1
#
_entry.id   AF-A0A167SI33-F1
#
_cell.length_a   1.000
_cell.length_b   1.000
_cell.length_c   1.000
_cell.angle_alpha   90.00
_cell.angle_beta   90.00
_cell.angle_gamma   90.00
#
_symmetry.space_group_name_H-M   'P 1'
#
loop_
_entity.id
_entity.type
_entity.pdbx_description
1 polymer ?
#
loop_
_entity_poly.entity_id
_entity_poly.type
_entity_poly.pdbx_seq_one_letter_code
_entity_poly.pdbx_strand_id
1 'polypeptide(L)'
;MQFIQLYGQYGARLDRDQSVHGLIVHPHSWYLNIIEPFLFWGAEVHLVSLEKIWVDRTIHIVAFRHFIGKLNEEWQDFIIVATVLLNANVAFLSIQSVDLGGVVLPNRSAAQIVSYISIVTSLGSAILSLLLVRQNRSKGRESADVVANFLGNMTHSTRGLEHLAILYALPYALLMWSTLTFLAAFSLDCFVDASVFTRVPVG
;
A
#
# COMPACT_ATOMS: atom_id res chain seq x y z
N MET A 1 30.93 21.06 -14.29
CA MET A 1 30.92 19.63 -14.01
C MET A 1 31.76 19.39 -12.76
N GLN A 2 31.13 19.08 -11.64
CA GLN A 2 31.84 18.76 -10.39
C GLN A 2 31.99 17.24 -10.35
N PHE A 3 33.22 16.75 -10.40
CA PHE A 3 33.51 15.31 -10.34
C PHE A 3 33.25 14.82 -8.91
N ILE A 4 32.15 14.09 -8.70
CA ILE A 4 31.64 13.65 -7.38
C ILE A 4 32.19 12.26 -6.99
N GLN A 5 33.06 11.68 -7.82
CA GLN A 5 33.64 10.35 -7.59
C GLN A 5 35.13 10.53 -7.28
N LEU A 6 35.42 10.68 -6.00
CA LEU A 6 36.79 10.74 -5.49
C LEU A 6 37.38 9.32 -5.52
N TYR A 7 38.07 8.97 -6.59
CA TYR A 7 38.83 7.72 -6.65
C TYR A 7 40.15 7.90 -5.86
N GLY A 8 40.37 7.07 -4.83
CA GLY A 8 41.65 6.99 -4.11
C GLY A 8 41.81 7.90 -2.88
N GLN A 9 40.76 8.56 -2.39
CA GLN A 9 40.78 9.29 -1.10
C GLN A 9 40.14 8.48 0.04
N TYR A 10 40.55 8.74 1.29
CA TYR A 10 39.91 8.19 2.50
C TYR A 10 38.43 8.63 2.50
N GLY A 11 37.50 7.68 2.34
CA GLY A 11 36.05 7.95 2.17
C GLY A 11 35.50 7.77 0.74
N ALA A 12 36.30 7.28 -0.22
CA ALA A 12 35.83 6.91 -1.55
C ALA A 12 34.75 5.81 -1.46
N ARG A 13 33.62 5.98 -2.19
CA ARG A 13 32.56 4.95 -2.28
C ARG A 13 33.15 3.65 -2.83
N LEU A 14 33.18 2.59 -2.01
CA LEU A 14 33.60 1.24 -2.42
C LEU A 14 32.46 0.49 -3.12
N ASP A 15 31.21 0.82 -2.77
CA ASP A 15 30.01 0.27 -3.39
C ASP A 15 29.00 1.39 -3.73
N ARG A 16 28.11 1.12 -4.69
CA ARG A 16 27.18 2.12 -5.26
C ARG A 16 26.08 2.56 -4.30
N ASP A 17 25.80 1.76 -3.29
CA ASP A 17 24.83 1.97 -2.22
C ASP A 17 25.44 2.58 -0.96
N GLN A 18 26.77 2.78 -0.92
CA GLN A 18 27.44 3.38 0.23
C GLN A 18 27.39 4.91 0.22
N SER A 19 26.96 5.47 1.35
CA SER A 19 27.09 6.90 1.62
C SER A 19 28.56 7.27 1.91
N VAL A 20 29.04 8.37 1.32
CA VAL A 20 30.36 8.99 1.59
C VAL A 20 30.43 9.56 3.01
N HIS A 21 29.28 9.87 3.61
CA HIS A 21 29.19 10.47 4.95
C HIS A 21 29.01 9.42 6.07
N GLY A 22 29.16 8.13 5.75
CA GLY A 22 28.84 7.01 6.63
C GLY A 22 27.34 6.66 6.58
N LEU A 23 26.96 5.50 7.15
CA LEU A 23 25.56 5.07 7.27
C LEU A 23 24.76 6.14 8.04
N ILE A 24 24.13 7.07 7.31
CA ILE A 24 23.10 7.94 7.88
C ILE A 24 21.85 7.08 7.99
N VAL A 25 21.85 6.20 9.01
CA VAL A 25 20.64 5.55 9.48
C VAL A 25 19.80 6.69 10.05
N HIS A 26 18.88 7.23 9.24
CA HIS A 26 17.86 8.11 9.79
C HIS A 26 17.04 7.20 10.72
N PRO A 27 17.06 7.43 12.04
CA PRO A 27 16.26 6.61 12.93
C PRO A 27 14.80 6.76 12.49
N HIS A 28 14.16 5.63 12.18
CA HIS A 28 12.75 5.60 11.76
C HIS A 28 11.94 6.49 12.69
N SER A 29 11.19 7.42 12.11
CA SER A 29 10.36 8.30 12.90
C SER A 29 9.38 7.45 13.71
N TRP A 30 9.18 7.80 14.99
CA TRP A 30 8.21 7.12 15.85
C TRP A 30 6.80 7.03 15.21
N TYR A 31 6.48 7.97 14.31
CA TYR A 31 5.26 7.95 13.50
C TYR A 31 5.17 6.74 12.58
N LEU A 32 6.27 6.38 11.92
CA LEU A 32 6.33 5.25 11.00
C LEU A 32 6.17 3.92 11.75
N ASN A 33 6.80 3.80 12.92
CA ASN A 33 6.63 2.61 13.79
C ASN A 33 5.18 2.40 14.26
N ILE A 34 4.39 3.47 14.43
CA ILE A 34 2.97 3.36 14.81
C ILE A 34 2.10 2.96 13.63
N ILE A 35 2.42 3.45 12.44
CA ILE A 35 1.58 3.27 11.24
C ILE A 35 1.89 1.97 10.50
N GLU A 36 3.10 1.42 10.65
CA GLU A 36 3.52 0.17 10.00
C GLU A 36 2.64 -1.05 10.24
N PRO A 37 2.17 -1.33 11.48
CA PRO A 37 1.24 -2.43 11.72
C PRO A 37 -0.05 -2.27 10.91
N PHE A 38 -0.53 -1.03 10.76
CA PHE A 38 -1.71 -0.73 9.94
C PHE A 38 -1.45 -0.89 8.44
N LEU A 39 -0.21 -0.67 7.99
CA LEU A 39 0.22 -0.88 6.61
C LEU A 39 0.76 -2.29 6.32
N PHE A 40 0.64 -3.23 7.26
CA PHE A 40 1.16 -4.59 7.11
C PHE A 40 2.66 -4.61 6.77
N TRP A 41 3.45 -3.73 7.37
CA TRP A 41 4.89 -3.58 7.10
C TRP A 41 5.25 -3.25 5.63
N GLY A 42 4.27 -2.88 4.79
CA GLY A 42 4.53 -2.54 3.39
C GLY A 42 5.37 -1.26 3.21
N ALA A 43 5.24 -0.31 4.14
CA ALA A 43 5.99 0.95 4.09
C ALA A 43 7.51 0.74 4.25
N GLU A 44 7.92 -0.15 5.16
CA GLU A 44 9.33 -0.46 5.40
C GLU A 44 10.02 -0.97 4.12
N VAL A 45 9.38 -1.89 3.41
CA VAL A 45 9.91 -2.52 2.20
C VAL A 45 10.17 -1.47 1.11
N HIS A 46 9.24 -0.54 0.92
CA HIS A 46 9.40 0.54 -0.05
C HIS A 46 10.41 1.59 0.41
N LEU A 47 10.49 1.87 1.72
CA LEU A 47 11.44 2.82 2.30
C LEU A 47 12.88 2.32 2.12
N VAL A 48 13.18 1.08 2.48
CA VAL A 48 14.51 0.47 2.31
C VAL A 48 14.92 0.47 0.84
N SER A 49 13.97 0.22 -0.07
CA SER A 49 14.22 0.27 -1.51
C SER A 49 14.52 1.69 -1.99
N LEU A 50 13.78 2.70 -1.49
CA LEU A 50 13.96 4.10 -1.83
C LEU A 50 15.28 4.67 -1.31
N GLU A 51 15.68 4.33 -0.08
CA GLU A 51 16.94 4.77 0.52
C GLU A 51 18.16 4.22 -0.24
N LYS A 52 18.09 2.97 -0.73
CA LYS A 52 19.13 2.40 -1.60
C LYS A 52 19.24 3.11 -2.95
N ILE A 53 18.15 3.69 -3.44
CA ILE A 53 18.11 4.40 -4.74
C ILE A 53 18.58 5.86 -4.59
N TRP A 54 18.37 6.46 -3.42
CA TRP A 54 18.64 7.86 -3.10
C TRP A 54 19.75 7.98 -2.04
N VAL A 55 21.00 7.86 -2.47
CA VAL A 55 22.19 7.92 -1.59
C VAL A 55 22.96 9.22 -1.83
N ASP A 56 23.22 9.99 -0.77
CA ASP A 56 23.91 11.30 -0.77
C ASP A 56 23.46 12.28 -1.88
N ARG A 57 22.14 12.43 -2.08
CA ARG A 57 21.55 13.30 -3.13
C ARG A 57 21.96 12.93 -4.56
N THR A 58 22.49 11.73 -4.76
CA THR A 58 22.77 11.17 -6.10
C THR A 58 21.77 10.06 -6.40
N ILE A 59 21.07 10.17 -7.53
CA ILE A 59 20.13 9.15 -7.99
C ILE A 59 20.82 8.12 -8.86
N HIS A 60 20.56 6.86 -8.56
CA HIS A 60 20.77 5.80 -9.52
C HIS A 60 19.54 5.65 -10.43
N ILE A 61 19.53 6.37 -11.57
CA ILE A 61 18.34 6.51 -12.42
C ILE A 61 17.83 5.16 -12.97
N VAL A 62 18.73 4.21 -13.24
CA VAL A 62 18.34 2.88 -13.71
C VAL A 62 17.62 2.09 -12.61
N ALA A 63 18.07 2.19 -11.35
CA ALA A 63 17.42 1.51 -10.23
C ALA A 63 16.07 2.18 -9.90
N PHE A 64 15.99 3.51 -9.96
CA PHE A 64 14.73 4.23 -9.82
C PHE A 64 13.70 3.81 -10.87
N ARG A 65 14.12 3.71 -12.14
CA ARG A 65 13.24 3.28 -13.24
C ARG A 65 12.74 1.86 -13.03
N HIS A 66 13.61 0.95 -12.63
CA HIS A 66 13.22 -0.43 -12.32
C HIS A 66 12.24 -0.48 -11.15
N PHE A 67 12.51 0.26 -10.07
CA PHE A 67 11.64 0.35 -8.89
C PHE A 67 10.24 0.90 -9.22
N ILE A 68 10.16 2.01 -9.96
CA ILE A 68 8.88 2.58 -10.40
C ILE A 68 8.17 1.67 -11.40
N GLY A 69 8.91 0.95 -12.24
CA GLY A 69 8.35 -0.09 -13.12
C GLY A 69 7.64 -1.18 -12.31
N LYS A 70 8.34 -1.77 -11.35
CA LYS A 70 7.80 -2.78 -10.45
C LYS A 70 6.57 -2.29 -9.67
N LEU A 71 6.64 -1.08 -9.11
CA LEU A 71 5.51 -0.47 -8.40
C LEU A 71 4.28 -0.29 -9.30
N ASN A 72 4.47 0.12 -10.56
CA ASN A 72 3.36 0.26 -11.49
C ASN A 72 2.70 -1.09 -11.80
N GLU A 73 3.48 -2.16 -11.91
CA GLU A 73 2.95 -3.53 -12.08
C GLU A 73 2.15 -3.95 -10.83
N GLU A 74 2.72 -3.78 -9.63
CA GLU A 74 2.05 -4.09 -8.36
C GLU A 74 0.73 -3.32 -8.20
N TRP A 75 0.72 -2.01 -8.49
CA TRP A 75 -0.50 -1.21 -8.42
C TRP A 75 -1.55 -1.63 -9.46
N GLN A 76 -1.14 -2.08 -10.66
CA GLN A 76 -2.07 -2.65 -11.62
C GLN A 76 -2.70 -3.94 -11.12
N ASP A 77 -1.92 -4.83 -10.51
CA ASP A 77 -2.43 -6.05 -9.89
C ASP A 77 -3.42 -5.74 -8.76
N PHE A 78 -3.12 -4.73 -7.92
CA PHE A 78 -4.04 -4.31 -6.86
C PHE A 78 -5.38 -3.81 -7.40
N ILE A 79 -5.41 -3.09 -8.53
CA ILE A 79 -6.66 -2.66 -9.16
C ILE A 79 -7.50 -3.87 -9.58
N ILE A 80 -6.87 -4.89 -10.15
CA ILE A 80 -7.55 -6.12 -10.58
C ILE A 80 -8.15 -6.84 -9.37
N VAL A 81 -7.35 -7.08 -8.33
CA VAL A 81 -7.79 -7.78 -7.12
C VAL A 81 -8.88 -6.99 -6.39
N ALA A 82 -8.74 -5.67 -6.26
CA ALA A 82 -9.76 -4.81 -5.67
C ALA A 82 -11.10 -4.92 -6.41
N THR A 83 -11.07 -4.90 -7.75
CA THR A 83 -12.28 -5.02 -8.57
C THR A 83 -12.95 -6.39 -8.41
N VAL A 84 -12.16 -7.47 -8.36
CA VAL A 84 -12.68 -8.82 -8.09
C VAL A 84 -13.35 -8.88 -6.71
N LEU A 85 -12.71 -8.33 -5.68
CA LEU A 85 -13.22 -8.30 -4.32
C LEU A 85 -14.47 -7.40 -4.19
N LEU A 86 -14.54 -6.32 -4.96
CA LEU A 86 -15.73 -5.48 -5.04
C LEU A 86 -16.93 -6.25 -5.60
N ASN A 87 -16.72 -6.99 -6.68
CA ASN A 87 -17.76 -7.86 -7.26
C ASN A 87 -18.19 -8.96 -6.27
N ALA A 88 -17.25 -9.56 -5.55
CA ALA A 88 -17.54 -10.55 -4.51
C ALA A 88 -18.39 -9.96 -3.38
N ASN A 89 -18.06 -8.74 -2.93
CA ASN A 89 -18.87 -8.03 -1.93
C ASN A 89 -20.30 -7.74 -2.41
N VAL A 90 -20.47 -7.29 -3.66
CA VAL A 90 -21.80 -7.03 -4.25
C VAL A 90 -22.60 -8.33 -4.35
N ALA A 91 -21.97 -9.42 -4.78
CA ALA A 91 -22.61 -10.73 -4.82
C ALA A 91 -23.01 -11.21 -3.42
N PHE A 92 -22.12 -11.07 -2.43
CA PHE A 92 -22.41 -11.41 -1.03
C PHE A 92 -23.59 -10.62 -0.46
N LEU A 93 -23.62 -9.29 -0.65
CA LEU A 93 -24.74 -8.46 -0.21
C LEU A 93 -26.05 -8.78 -0.95
N SER A 94 -25.98 -9.27 -2.19
CA SER A 94 -27.16 -9.69 -2.94
C SER A 94 -27.84 -10.91 -2.31
N ILE A 95 -27.05 -11.85 -1.76
CA ILE A 95 -27.54 -13.04 -1.04
C ILE A 95 -28.36 -12.62 0.18
N GLN A 96 -27.95 -11.55 0.88
CA GLN A 96 -28.65 -11.02 2.06
C GLN A 96 -29.79 -10.03 1.73
N SER A 97 -30.00 -9.68 0.46
CA SER A 97 -30.98 -8.64 0.05
C SER A 97 -32.35 -9.18 -0.40
N VAL A 98 -32.51 -10.50 -0.45
CA VAL A 98 -33.77 -11.15 -0.83
C VAL A 98 -34.02 -12.32 0.13
N ASP A 99 -34.50 -12.03 1.33
CA ASP A 99 -35.65 -12.69 1.97
C ASP A 99 -35.66 -12.47 3.50
N LEU A 100 -36.43 -11.47 3.95
CA LEU A 100 -36.97 -11.40 5.31
C LEU A 100 -38.33 -10.69 5.28
N GLY A 101 -39.14 -11.01 4.25
CA GLY A 101 -40.57 -10.69 4.22
C GLY A 101 -40.95 -9.23 4.44
N GLY A 102 -40.16 -8.26 3.97
CA GLY A 102 -40.51 -6.84 4.07
C GLY A 102 -40.50 -6.25 5.49
N VAL A 103 -39.95 -6.97 6.48
CA VAL A 103 -39.76 -6.42 7.83
C VAL A 103 -38.41 -5.72 7.90
N VAL A 104 -38.44 -4.39 7.84
CA VAL A 104 -37.28 -3.53 8.09
C VAL A 104 -36.85 -3.72 9.55
N LEU A 105 -35.90 -4.61 9.81
CA LEU A 105 -35.20 -4.62 11.09
C LEU A 105 -34.43 -3.30 11.21
N PRO A 106 -34.61 -2.51 12.28
CA PRO A 106 -33.97 -1.19 12.41
C PRO A 106 -32.44 -1.25 12.56
N ASN A 107 -31.86 -2.45 12.77
CA ASN A 107 -30.42 -2.66 12.88
C ASN A 107 -29.91 -3.51 11.71
N ARG A 108 -29.04 -2.94 10.87
CA ARG A 108 -28.29 -3.67 9.84
C ARG A 108 -27.48 -4.81 10.48
N SER A 109 -27.40 -5.95 9.81
CA SER A 109 -26.60 -7.09 10.30
C SER A 109 -25.13 -6.71 10.43
N ALA A 110 -24.44 -7.23 11.44
CA ALA A 110 -23.00 -7.02 11.63
C ALA A 110 -22.21 -7.43 10.37
N ALA A 111 -22.63 -8.50 9.67
CA ALA A 111 -22.02 -8.94 8.41
C ALA A 111 -22.15 -7.88 7.29
N GLN A 112 -23.29 -7.18 7.21
CA GLN A 112 -23.52 -6.11 6.22
C GLN A 112 -22.61 -4.91 6.47
N ILE A 113 -22.48 -4.48 7.74
CA ILE A 113 -21.63 -3.34 8.11
C ILE A 113 -20.17 -3.65 7.77
N VAL A 114 -19.69 -4.84 8.11
CA VAL A 114 -18.32 -5.26 7.82
C VAL A 114 -18.08 -5.40 6.31
N SER A 115 -19.06 -5.88 5.54
CA SER A 115 -18.97 -5.91 4.08
C SER A 115 -18.91 -4.49 3.46
N TYR A 116 -19.63 -3.51 4.01
CA TYR A 116 -19.48 -2.12 3.56
C TYR A 116 -18.08 -1.56 3.81
N ILE A 117 -17.45 -1.90 4.95
CA ILE A 117 -16.06 -1.52 5.20
C ILE A 117 -15.13 -2.15 4.15
N SER A 118 -15.36 -3.41 3.78
CA SER A 118 -14.62 -4.08 2.71
C SER A 118 -14.78 -3.38 1.36
N ILE A 119 -16.00 -2.96 1.00
CA ILE A 119 -16.27 -2.22 -0.24
C ILE A 119 -15.51 -0.89 -0.26
N VAL A 120 -15.61 -0.09 0.82
CA VAL A 120 -14.98 1.23 0.90
C VAL A 120 -13.46 1.12 0.81
N THR A 121 -12.87 0.15 1.54
CA THR A 121 -11.42 -0.08 1.52
C THR A 121 -10.93 -0.63 0.16
N SER A 122 -11.69 -1.52 -0.48
CA SER A 122 -11.39 -2.00 -1.85
C SER A 122 -11.42 -0.86 -2.87
N LEU A 123 -12.48 -0.05 -2.85
CA LEU A 123 -12.63 1.09 -3.75
C LEU A 123 -11.51 2.12 -3.53
N GLY A 124 -11.16 2.38 -2.26
CA GLY A 124 -10.02 3.22 -1.89
C GLY A 124 -8.71 2.70 -2.47
N SER A 125 -8.45 1.39 -2.33
CA SER A 125 -7.26 0.74 -2.92
C SER A 125 -7.23 0.90 -4.45
N ALA A 126 -8.34 0.63 -5.14
CA ALA A 126 -8.42 0.78 -6.60
C ALA A 126 -8.16 2.23 -7.05
N ILE A 127 -8.79 3.22 -6.40
CA ILE A 127 -8.63 4.64 -6.75
C ILE A 127 -7.18 5.08 -6.50
N LEU A 128 -6.58 4.73 -5.36
CA LEU A 128 -5.22 5.11 -5.02
C LEU A 128 -4.21 4.47 -5.96
N SER A 129 -4.35 3.17 -6.26
CA SER A 129 -3.53 2.49 -7.26
C SER A 129 -3.63 3.14 -8.64
N LEU A 130 -4.84 3.50 -9.08
CA LEU A 130 -5.05 4.22 -10.35
C LEU A 130 -4.37 5.59 -10.36
N LEU A 131 -4.50 6.36 -9.28
CA LEU A 131 -3.87 7.67 -9.15
C LEU A 131 -2.35 7.57 -9.16
N LEU A 132 -1.79 6.60 -8.43
CA LEU A 132 -0.34 6.37 -8.37
C LEU A 132 0.22 5.92 -9.71
N VAL A 133 -0.42 4.96 -10.39
CA VAL A 133 -0.04 4.57 -11.75
C VAL A 133 -0.07 5.78 -12.68
N ARG A 134 -1.13 6.59 -12.64
CA ARG A 134 -1.25 7.78 -13.50
C ARG A 134 -0.16 8.81 -13.21
N GLN A 135 0.13 9.10 -11.95
CA GLN A 135 1.14 10.07 -11.54
C GLN A 135 2.58 9.61 -11.86
N ASN A 136 2.84 8.30 -11.79
CA ASN A 136 4.19 7.76 -11.93
C ASN A 136 4.49 7.17 -13.33
N ARG A 137 3.49 7.07 -14.22
CA ARG A 137 3.66 6.54 -15.58
C ARG A 137 4.74 7.27 -16.40
N SER A 138 4.91 8.58 -16.21
CA SER A 138 5.94 9.37 -16.90
C SER A 138 7.28 9.37 -16.19
N LYS A 139 7.31 9.12 -14.88
CA LYS A 139 8.53 9.24 -14.04
C LYS A 139 9.62 8.24 -14.43
N GLY A 140 9.25 7.08 -14.98
CA GLY A 140 10.20 6.12 -15.53
C GLY A 140 10.96 6.60 -16.79
N ARG A 141 10.52 7.70 -17.41
CA ARG A 141 11.13 8.27 -18.63
C ARG A 141 11.86 9.59 -18.37
N GLU A 142 11.77 10.12 -17.16
CA GLU A 142 12.39 11.40 -16.78
C GLU A 142 13.92 11.29 -16.68
N SER A 143 14.61 12.42 -16.82
CA SER A 143 16.06 12.52 -16.68
C SER A 143 16.48 12.46 -15.21
N ALA A 144 17.73 12.07 -14.96
CA ALA A 144 18.25 11.93 -13.60
C ALA A 144 18.10 13.22 -12.77
N ASP A 145 18.31 14.39 -13.39
CA ASP A 145 18.19 15.69 -12.71
C ASP A 145 16.75 16.01 -12.27
N VAL A 146 15.76 15.68 -13.11
CA VAL A 146 14.35 15.89 -12.80
C VAL A 146 13.91 14.99 -11.66
N VAL A 147 14.29 13.71 -11.70
CA VAL A 147 14.00 12.78 -10.61
C VAL A 147 14.73 13.18 -9.33
N ALA A 148 15.96 13.70 -9.44
CA ALA A 148 16.75 14.15 -8.29
C ALA A 148 16.12 15.36 -7.61
N ASN A 149 15.61 16.32 -8.39
CA ASN A 149 14.83 17.42 -7.86
C ASN A 149 13.52 16.95 -7.24
N PHE A 150 12.83 15.98 -7.85
CA PHE A 150 11.60 15.41 -7.29
C PHE A 150 11.84 14.72 -5.93
N LEU A 151 12.82 13.79 -5.85
CA LEU A 151 13.17 13.13 -4.59
C LEU A 151 13.72 14.13 -3.58
N GLY A 152 14.52 15.11 -4.01
CA GLY A 152 15.01 16.19 -3.16
C GLY A 152 13.87 17.03 -2.54
N ASN A 153 12.85 17.38 -3.33
CA ASN A 153 11.67 18.09 -2.83
C ASN A 153 10.81 17.23 -1.91
N MET A 154 10.77 15.92 -2.14
CA MET A 154 10.01 14.98 -1.31
C MET A 154 10.77 14.56 -0.04
N THR A 155 12.09 14.73 -0.02
CA THR A 155 12.95 14.42 1.13
C THR A 155 12.76 15.49 2.19
N HIS A 156 12.02 15.17 3.24
CA HIS A 156 11.86 16.10 4.36
C HIS A 156 13.14 16.10 5.22
N SER A 157 13.58 17.29 5.65
CA SER A 157 14.84 17.51 6.39
C SER A 157 15.02 16.61 7.63
N THR A 158 13.91 16.17 8.24
CA THR A 158 13.91 15.33 9.46
C THR A 158 13.30 13.94 9.29
N ARG A 159 12.63 13.65 8.16
CA ARG A 159 11.85 12.41 7.95
C ARG A 159 12.17 11.72 6.62
N GLY A 160 13.17 12.20 5.88
CA GLY A 160 13.61 11.59 4.64
C GLY A 160 12.47 11.34 3.65
N LEU A 161 12.45 10.12 3.11
CA LEU A 161 11.47 9.64 2.11
C LEU A 161 10.30 8.85 2.73
N GLU A 162 10.13 8.89 4.06
CA GLU A 162 9.10 8.11 4.79
C GLU A 162 7.69 8.32 4.24
N HIS A 163 7.30 9.56 3.96
CA HIS A 163 5.95 9.87 3.44
C HIS A 163 5.70 9.25 2.07
N LEU A 164 6.74 9.20 1.22
CA LEU A 164 6.63 8.60 -0.11
C LEU A 164 6.47 7.08 0.01
N ALA A 165 7.20 6.45 0.92
CA ALA A 165 7.09 5.03 1.19
C ALA A 165 5.71 4.64 1.74
N ILE A 166 5.18 5.41 2.69
CA ILE A 166 3.81 5.24 3.22
C ILE A 166 2.77 5.40 2.11
N LEU A 167 2.91 6.42 1.26
CA LEU A 167 2.00 6.66 0.15
C LEU A 167 2.00 5.49 -0.86
N TYR A 168 3.16 4.91 -1.15
CA TYR A 168 3.29 3.78 -2.08
C TYR A 168 2.76 2.46 -1.49
N ALA A 169 2.85 2.27 -0.18
CA ALA A 169 2.29 1.11 0.53
C ALA A 169 0.76 1.21 0.77
N LEU A 170 0.18 2.41 0.67
CA LEU A 170 -1.23 2.67 1.02
C LEU A 170 -2.24 1.79 0.26
N PRO A 171 -2.13 1.57 -1.08
CA PRO A 171 -3.09 0.76 -1.79
C PRO A 171 -3.05 -0.72 -1.38
N TYR A 172 -1.85 -1.24 -1.09
CA TYR A 172 -1.66 -2.59 -0.57
C TYR A 172 -2.34 -2.75 0.81
N ALA A 173 -2.09 -1.81 1.73
CA ALA A 173 -2.69 -1.84 3.05
C ALA A 173 -4.22 -1.86 3.00
N LEU A 174 -4.82 -0.98 2.19
CA LEU A 174 -6.27 -0.93 2.01
C LEU A 174 -6.83 -2.21 1.39
N LEU A 175 -6.11 -2.83 0.46
CA LEU A 175 -6.51 -4.11 -0.12
C LEU A 175 -6.53 -5.21 0.95
N MET A 176 -5.51 -5.26 1.81
CA MET A 176 -5.44 -6.22 2.93
C MET A 176 -6.56 -5.99 3.96
N TRP A 177 -6.87 -4.73 4.30
CA TRP A 177 -8.04 -4.45 5.15
C TRP A 177 -9.35 -4.88 4.51
N SER A 178 -9.47 -4.70 3.19
CA SER A 178 -10.65 -5.15 2.45
C SER A 178 -10.82 -6.66 2.46
N THR A 179 -9.75 -7.43 2.29
CA THR A 179 -9.79 -8.90 2.32
C THR A 179 -10.12 -9.42 3.71
N LEU A 180 -9.50 -8.87 4.76
CA LEU A 180 -9.77 -9.27 6.14
C LEU A 180 -11.21 -8.99 6.56
N THR A 181 -11.73 -7.81 6.21
CA THR A 181 -13.11 -7.44 6.52
C THR A 181 -14.10 -8.28 5.70
N PHE A 182 -13.84 -8.55 4.42
CA PHE A 182 -14.69 -9.47 3.65
C PHE A 182 -14.75 -10.86 4.27
N LEU A 183 -13.59 -11.42 4.65
CA LEU A 183 -13.51 -12.72 5.31
C LEU A 183 -14.29 -12.73 6.63
N ALA A 184 -14.18 -11.66 7.42
CA ALA A 184 -14.93 -11.52 8.66
C ALA A 184 -16.44 -11.43 8.41
N ALA A 185 -16.88 -10.67 7.41
CA ALA A 185 -18.29 -10.57 7.02
C ALA A 185 -18.86 -11.94 6.59
N PHE A 186 -18.12 -12.66 5.74
CA PHE A 186 -18.49 -13.99 5.29
C PHE A 186 -18.54 -15.00 6.46
N SER A 187 -17.56 -14.93 7.37
CA SER A 187 -17.53 -15.80 8.56
C SER A 187 -18.70 -15.52 9.49
N LEU A 188 -19.02 -14.24 9.74
CA LEU A 188 -20.17 -13.86 10.57
C LEU A 188 -21.47 -14.41 10.00
N ASP A 189 -21.67 -14.29 8.69
CA ASP A 189 -22.84 -14.85 8.00
C ASP A 189 -22.91 -16.38 8.17
N CYS A 190 -21.81 -17.08 7.85
CA CYS A 190 -21.74 -18.53 7.99
C CYS A 190 -22.01 -19.02 9.42
N PHE A 191 -21.41 -18.41 10.44
CA PHE A 191 -21.50 -18.89 11.82
C PHE A 191 -22.77 -18.42 12.55
N VAL A 192 -23.26 -17.21 12.28
CA VAL A 192 -24.50 -16.72 12.88
C VAL A 192 -25.69 -17.48 12.32
N ASP A 193 -25.76 -17.69 11.00
CA ASP A 193 -26.88 -18.41 10.40
C ASP A 193 -26.80 -19.92 10.64
N ALA A 194 -25.59 -20.52 10.65
CA ALA A 194 -25.44 -21.92 11.05
C ALA A 194 -25.96 -22.16 12.48
N SER A 195 -25.81 -21.21 13.40
CA SER A 195 -26.33 -21.36 14.78
C SER A 195 -27.87 -21.42 14.83
N VAL A 196 -28.56 -20.82 13.85
CA VAL A 196 -30.02 -20.87 13.71
C VAL A 196 -30.45 -22.22 13.12
N PHE A 197 -29.84 -22.65 12.01
CA PHE A 197 -30.17 -23.94 11.37
C PHE A 197 -29.83 -25.15 12.25
N THR A 198 -28.74 -25.10 13.03
CA THR A 198 -28.35 -26.21 13.92
C THR A 198 -29.28 -26.34 15.13
N ARG A 199 -30.14 -25.36 15.42
CA ARG A 199 -31.17 -25.44 16.47
C ARG A 199 -32.49 -26.08 16.01
N VAL A 200 -32.71 -26.22 14.69
CA VAL A 200 -33.98 -26.72 14.13
C VAL A 200 -34.15 -28.25 14.14
N PRO A 201 -33.11 -29.12 14.13
CA PRO A 201 -33.33 -30.58 14.09
C PRO A 201 -33.34 -31.26 15.48
N VAL A 202 -33.32 -30.52 16.59
CA VAL A 202 -33.35 -31.10 17.96
C VAL A 202 -34.66 -30.79 18.69
N GLY A 203 -35.76 -30.62 17.95
CA GLY A 203 -37.12 -30.52 18.46
C GLY A 203 -37.99 -31.64 17.94
#